data_AF-A0A835B186-F1
#
_entry.id   AF-A0A835B186-F1
#
_cell.length_a   1.000
_cell.length_b   1.000
_cell.length_c   1.000
_cell.angle_alpha   90.00
_cell.angle_beta   90.00
_cell.angle_gamma   90.00
#
_symmetry.space_group_name_H-M   'P 1'
#
loop_
_entity.id
_entity.type
_entity.pdbx_description
1 polymer ?
#
loop_
_entity_poly.entity_id
_entity_poly.type
_entity_poly.pdbx_seq_one_letter_code
_entity_poly.pdbx_strand_id
1 'polypeptide(L)'
;MAAISAPIHFLLAILLLLPSLAAAQPRALGGAPPPAYARYLVDAAAMPAVELYDYIVVGGGTAGCPLAATLAGPGGGRVLLLERGGAPSEFPALATAGGFVRTLAMADPAPESDAPAQGFTSEDGVPNVRARVLGGGTSINAGFYSRAHPEWFRGHAEDAEVTNWDMRLVNASYEWVERQMTFQPTVHGFQAAVRAALLEANVTPWNGFTVDHVAGTKVGATTFDASGRRHSAADLLAFARPSRLRVAIRATVTRIITNPVDPATRHGRSPQPTIAAVGVVYQDRLLDQHQALLRPGGEVILSAGALGSPQLLLLSGIGPANDLSYLGIPVSADIPDVGKHMFDNPRNGISIIPSVPIDHSLIQVVGIPSANGGASYLEAASYIVPLAPALRSSSPFIGSSTPLYVTVATIMEKVPGPLSEGSLWLSSANPMESPPLRFNYLSRPEDLARCVLGVRRVAEVLEGRALDGFRSQVGSTNRRGAVRRDFRIVGAALPVDWRTNDRALASYCQETVATLWHYHGGCVAGKVVDRDFRVIGARALRVVDASTFNETPGTNPQATVLMMGRYVGLKMIEERHSRRPVIPP
;
A
#
# COMPACT_ATOMS: atom_id res chain seq x y z
N MET A 1 -60.41 29.42 46.96
CA MET A 1 -59.58 30.59 46.66
C MET A 1 -58.13 30.19 46.77
N ALA A 2 -57.33 30.56 45.77
CA ALA A 2 -55.87 30.69 45.78
C ALA A 2 -55.01 29.46 46.10
N ALA A 3 -53.93 29.38 45.33
CA ALA A 3 -52.88 28.38 45.31
C ALA A 3 -52.05 28.33 46.61
N ILE A 4 -51.47 27.15 46.88
CA ILE A 4 -50.01 26.89 46.90
C ILE A 4 -49.83 25.38 47.22
N SER A 5 -49.02 24.68 46.39
CA SER A 5 -47.99 23.68 46.79
C SER A 5 -47.82 22.53 45.79
N ALA A 6 -46.64 22.51 45.15
CA ALA A 6 -45.82 21.45 44.52
C ALA A 6 -46.41 20.06 44.12
N PRO A 7 -45.86 19.46 43.03
CA PRO A 7 -45.83 18.00 42.91
C PRO A 7 -44.39 17.44 42.98
N ILE A 8 -44.04 16.86 44.13
CA ILE A 8 -42.93 15.90 44.32
C ILE A 8 -43.45 14.48 44.01
N HIS A 9 -44.16 14.30 42.88
CA HIS A 9 -44.79 13.01 42.56
C HIS A 9 -44.41 12.45 41.18
N PHE A 10 -43.36 12.96 40.54
CA PHE A 10 -42.86 12.41 39.28
C PHE A 10 -41.54 11.62 39.38
N LEU A 11 -40.96 11.50 40.59
CA LEU A 11 -39.64 10.87 40.77
C LEU A 11 -39.66 9.51 41.47
N LEU A 12 -40.83 8.98 41.83
CA LEU A 12 -40.94 7.70 42.55
C LEU A 12 -41.51 6.54 41.73
N ALA A 13 -41.87 6.75 40.46
CA ALA A 13 -42.33 5.69 39.57
C ALA A 13 -41.24 5.06 38.67
N ILE A 14 -40.00 5.59 38.67
CA ILE A 14 -38.89 5.08 37.85
C ILE A 14 -37.99 4.09 38.61
N LEU A 15 -38.19 3.90 39.92
CA LEU A 15 -37.29 3.13 40.79
C LEU A 15 -37.76 1.72 41.16
N LEU A 16 -38.80 1.18 40.51
CA LEU A 16 -39.33 -0.17 40.80
C LEU A 16 -39.31 -1.16 39.61
N LEU A 17 -38.51 -0.89 38.57
CA LEU A 17 -38.32 -1.81 37.42
C LEU A 17 -36.84 -2.12 37.11
N LEU A 18 -36.03 -2.29 38.15
CA LEU A 18 -34.73 -2.98 38.07
C LEU A 18 -34.75 -4.12 39.09
N PRO A 19 -34.86 -5.39 38.63
CA PRO A 19 -33.64 -6.15 38.40
C PRO A 19 -33.64 -7.02 37.13
N SER A 20 -32.44 -7.45 36.74
CA SER A 20 -32.08 -8.34 35.62
C SER A 20 -31.76 -7.72 34.24
N LEU A 21 -30.98 -6.63 34.23
CA LEU A 21 -30.04 -6.34 33.14
C LEU A 21 -28.65 -6.88 33.50
N ALA A 22 -28.58 -8.20 33.70
CA ALA A 22 -27.33 -8.95 33.68
C ALA A 22 -27.63 -10.22 32.89
N ALA A 23 -26.83 -10.48 31.85
CA ALA A 23 -26.99 -11.54 30.85
C ALA A 23 -28.02 -11.30 29.74
N ALA A 24 -27.83 -10.22 28.98
CA ALA A 24 -28.12 -10.24 27.55
C ALA A 24 -26.84 -9.87 26.80
N GLN A 25 -25.97 -10.86 26.58
CA GLN A 25 -24.98 -10.74 25.51
C GLN A 25 -25.73 -10.41 24.22
N PRO A 26 -25.26 -9.45 23.40
CA PRO A 26 -25.85 -9.25 22.09
C PRO A 26 -25.73 -10.56 21.33
N ARG A 27 -26.87 -11.21 21.04
CA ARG A 27 -26.93 -12.31 20.08
C ARG A 27 -26.46 -11.71 18.76
N ALA A 28 -25.25 -12.09 18.35
CA ALA A 28 -24.68 -11.73 17.06
C ALA A 28 -25.69 -12.11 15.97
N LEU A 29 -26.20 -11.09 15.26
CA LEU A 29 -26.84 -11.26 13.96
C LEU A 29 -25.82 -12.00 13.09
N GLY A 30 -26.10 -13.28 12.80
CA GLY A 30 -25.31 -14.22 11.98
C GLY A 30 -23.97 -13.69 11.49
N GLY A 31 -22.96 -13.70 12.37
CA GLY A 31 -21.61 -13.24 12.04
C GLY A 31 -21.03 -14.09 10.93
N ALA A 32 -20.48 -13.46 9.89
CA ALA A 32 -19.65 -14.16 8.93
C ALA A 32 -18.59 -14.98 9.70
N PRO A 33 -18.32 -16.24 9.31
CA PRO A 33 -17.32 -17.05 9.99
C PRO A 33 -15.98 -16.28 10.01
N PRO A 34 -15.20 -16.41 11.09
CA PRO A 34 -13.91 -15.74 11.19
C PRO A 34 -13.03 -16.13 9.99
N PRO A 35 -12.20 -15.21 9.50
CA PRO A 35 -11.35 -15.49 8.35
C PRO A 35 -10.44 -16.68 8.67
N ALA A 36 -10.13 -17.50 7.66
CA ALA A 36 -9.39 -18.75 7.87
C ALA A 36 -7.98 -18.55 8.45
N TYR A 37 -7.40 -17.35 8.34
CA TYR A 37 -6.13 -17.02 8.97
C TYR A 37 -6.23 -16.68 10.47
N ALA A 38 -7.44 -16.45 11.01
CA ALA A 38 -7.64 -16.05 12.41
C ALA A 38 -7.05 -17.06 13.40
N ARG A 39 -7.03 -18.35 13.03
CA ARG A 39 -6.41 -19.44 13.82
C ARG A 39 -4.90 -19.30 14.06
N TYR A 40 -4.21 -18.47 13.28
CA TYR A 40 -2.77 -18.24 13.42
C TYR A 40 -2.44 -17.02 14.29
N LEU A 41 -3.44 -16.18 14.57
CA LEU A 41 -3.24 -14.89 15.22
C LEU A 41 -3.04 -15.06 16.71
N VAL A 42 -2.02 -14.37 17.22
CA VAL A 42 -1.73 -14.20 18.63
C VAL A 42 -1.40 -12.73 18.83
N ASP A 43 -1.91 -12.10 19.88
CA ASP A 43 -1.45 -10.78 20.29
C ASP A 43 -0.01 -10.90 20.81
N ALA A 44 0.88 -9.98 20.43
CA ALA A 44 2.28 -10.00 20.86
C ALA A 44 2.44 -10.12 22.39
N ALA A 45 1.53 -9.55 23.17
CA ALA A 45 1.57 -9.62 24.64
C ALA A 45 1.34 -11.04 25.21
N ALA A 46 0.79 -11.95 24.40
CA ALA A 46 0.65 -13.36 24.75
C ALA A 46 1.81 -14.22 24.23
N MET A 47 2.80 -13.62 23.55
CA MET A 47 3.97 -14.34 23.07
C MET A 47 4.97 -14.56 24.21
N PRO A 48 5.70 -15.68 24.22
CA PRO A 48 6.76 -15.89 25.19
C PRO A 48 7.92 -14.90 24.98
N ALA A 49 8.74 -14.73 26.02
CA ALA A 49 9.89 -13.84 25.98
C ALA A 49 10.95 -14.26 24.95
N VAL A 50 11.15 -15.56 24.73
CA VAL A 50 12.11 -16.09 23.75
C VAL A 50 11.55 -17.32 23.04
N GLU A 51 11.63 -17.36 21.70
CA GLU A 51 11.26 -18.55 20.90
C GLU A 51 12.18 -18.76 19.70
N LEU A 52 12.23 -20.00 19.20
CA LEU A 52 13.03 -20.38 18.03
C LEU A 52 12.18 -20.76 16.80
N TYR A 53 12.59 -20.24 15.65
CA TYR A 53 11.93 -20.39 14.36
C TYR A 53 12.92 -20.73 13.25
N ASP A 54 12.42 -21.40 12.20
CA ASP A 54 13.20 -21.60 10.97
C ASP A 54 13.22 -20.32 10.13
N TYR A 55 12.11 -19.57 10.12
CA TYR A 55 12.00 -18.31 9.41
C TYR A 55 11.30 -17.28 10.28
N ILE A 56 11.81 -16.07 10.30
CA ILE A 56 11.18 -14.92 10.94
C ILE A 56 10.90 -13.89 9.86
N VAL A 57 9.62 -13.67 9.55
CA VAL A 57 9.17 -12.69 8.57
C VAL A 57 8.71 -11.44 9.33
N VAL A 58 9.34 -10.31 9.06
CA VAL A 58 9.04 -9.02 9.70
C VAL A 58 8.20 -8.16 8.78
N GLY A 59 6.94 -7.93 9.15
CA GLY A 59 5.94 -7.22 8.34
C GLY A 59 4.94 -8.19 7.73
N GLY A 60 3.71 -8.19 8.27
CA GLY A 60 2.57 -8.95 7.77
C GLY A 60 1.91 -8.30 6.55
N GLY A 61 2.71 -7.76 5.63
CA GLY A 61 2.24 -6.94 4.52
C GLY A 61 1.96 -7.70 3.22
N THR A 62 1.93 -6.94 2.13
CA THR A 62 1.65 -7.41 0.76
C THR A 62 2.59 -8.55 0.32
N ALA A 63 3.90 -8.46 0.60
CA ALA A 63 4.85 -9.54 0.30
C ALA A 63 4.98 -10.54 1.47
N GLY A 64 4.93 -10.06 2.72
CA GLY A 64 5.18 -10.87 3.90
C GLY A 64 4.14 -11.98 4.12
N CYS A 65 2.87 -11.72 3.85
CA CYS A 65 1.83 -12.74 4.00
C CYS A 65 2.01 -13.94 3.03
N PRO A 66 2.08 -13.76 1.69
CA PRO A 66 2.31 -14.87 0.78
C PRO A 66 3.66 -15.56 0.99
N LEU A 67 4.69 -14.81 1.41
CA LEU A 67 5.99 -15.37 1.79
C LEU A 67 5.86 -16.31 2.99
N ALA A 68 5.28 -15.84 4.09
CA ALA A 68 5.11 -16.63 5.31
C ALA A 68 4.23 -17.87 5.08
N ALA A 69 3.14 -17.72 4.32
CA ALA A 69 2.28 -18.83 3.92
C ALA A 69 3.04 -19.90 3.14
N THR A 70 3.90 -19.48 2.21
CA THR A 70 4.73 -20.35 1.38
C THR A 70 5.79 -21.08 2.23
N LEU A 71 6.54 -20.34 3.06
CA LEU A 71 7.57 -20.90 3.96
C LEU A 71 7.00 -21.81 5.05
N ALA A 72 5.73 -21.65 5.43
CA ALA A 72 5.02 -22.55 6.33
C ALA A 72 4.34 -23.73 5.60
N GLY A 73 4.45 -23.80 4.27
CA GLY A 73 3.88 -24.82 3.42
C GLY A 73 4.70 -26.12 3.33
N PRO A 74 4.42 -26.96 2.31
CA PRO A 74 5.24 -28.11 1.96
C PRO A 74 6.71 -27.73 1.69
N GLY A 75 7.67 -28.52 2.15
CA GLY A 75 9.11 -28.24 2.02
C GLY A 75 9.65 -27.13 2.95
N GLY A 76 8.76 -26.30 3.49
CA GLY A 76 9.08 -25.23 4.43
C GLY A 76 9.30 -25.66 5.89
N GLY A 77 9.37 -24.67 6.79
CA GLY A 77 9.73 -24.82 8.21
C GLY A 77 8.75 -24.13 9.17
N ARG A 78 9.16 -23.93 10.42
CA ARG A 78 8.40 -23.15 11.42
C ARG A 78 8.61 -21.65 11.18
N VAL A 79 7.53 -20.92 10.95
CA VAL A 79 7.53 -19.50 10.58
C VAL A 79 6.87 -18.68 11.68
N LEU A 80 7.53 -17.59 12.08
CA LEU A 80 6.91 -16.49 12.81
C LEU A 80 6.73 -15.31 11.86
N LEU A 81 5.51 -14.81 11.75
CA LEU A 81 5.20 -13.55 11.08
C LEU A 81 4.92 -12.49 12.14
N LEU A 82 5.67 -11.39 12.14
CA LEU A 82 5.51 -10.27 13.07
C LEU A 82 4.87 -9.09 12.34
N GLU A 83 3.74 -8.60 12.84
CA GLU A 83 3.02 -7.44 12.29
C GLU A 83 2.80 -6.41 13.39
N ARG A 84 3.18 -5.15 13.14
CA ARG A 84 3.05 -4.07 14.12
C ARG A 84 1.61 -3.60 14.34
N GLY A 85 0.72 -3.78 13.36
CA GLY A 85 -0.70 -3.44 13.46
C GLY A 85 -1.59 -4.56 13.98
N GLY A 86 -2.87 -4.26 14.17
CA GLY A 86 -3.91 -5.23 14.50
C GLY A 86 -4.40 -6.08 13.31
N ALA A 87 -5.44 -6.88 13.53
CA ALA A 87 -6.08 -7.67 12.48
C ALA A 87 -7.14 -6.86 11.70
N PRO A 88 -7.33 -7.09 10.38
CA PRO A 88 -8.34 -6.39 9.59
C PRO A 88 -9.77 -6.45 10.14
N SER A 89 -10.13 -7.56 10.81
CA SER A 89 -11.45 -7.76 11.41
C SER A 89 -11.77 -6.78 12.54
N GLU A 90 -10.76 -6.14 13.12
CA GLU A 90 -10.92 -5.12 14.17
C GLU A 90 -11.35 -3.76 13.58
N PHE A 91 -11.26 -3.59 12.26
CA PHE A 91 -11.49 -2.33 11.56
C PHE A 91 -12.56 -2.49 10.47
N PRO A 92 -13.86 -2.32 10.79
CA PRO A 92 -14.95 -2.57 9.84
C PRO A 92 -14.86 -1.78 8.52
N ALA A 93 -14.23 -0.60 8.53
CA ALA A 93 -14.02 0.19 7.31
C ALA A 93 -13.12 -0.53 6.28
N LEU A 94 -12.26 -1.46 6.70
CA LEU A 94 -11.39 -2.18 5.78
C LEU A 94 -12.15 -3.25 4.97
N ALA A 95 -13.31 -3.68 5.45
CA ALA A 95 -14.03 -4.81 4.88
C ALA A 95 -14.61 -4.55 3.49
N THR A 96 -14.78 -3.29 3.08
CA THR A 96 -15.46 -2.94 1.80
C THR A 96 -14.77 -1.82 1.04
N ALA A 97 -15.07 -1.70 -0.25
CA ALA A 97 -14.59 -0.61 -1.09
C ALA A 97 -15.02 0.77 -0.57
N GLY A 98 -16.24 0.89 -0.02
CA GLY A 98 -16.77 2.16 0.49
C GLY A 98 -16.02 2.72 1.71
N GLY A 99 -15.26 1.89 2.42
CA GLY A 99 -14.45 2.36 3.54
C GLY A 99 -13.09 2.94 3.15
N PHE A 100 -12.69 2.88 1.87
CA PHE A 100 -11.39 3.38 1.39
C PHE A 100 -11.10 4.82 1.82
N VAL A 101 -11.99 5.76 1.47
CA VAL A 101 -11.81 7.19 1.79
C VAL A 101 -11.79 7.43 3.30
N ARG A 102 -12.66 6.74 4.05
CA ARG A 102 -12.72 6.85 5.51
C ARG A 102 -11.41 6.39 6.15
N THR A 103 -10.85 5.29 5.68
CA THR A 103 -9.57 4.76 6.19
C THR A 103 -8.43 5.74 5.97
N LEU A 104 -8.35 6.38 4.79
CA LEU A 104 -7.32 7.38 4.52
C LEU A 104 -7.54 8.68 5.31
N ALA A 105 -8.78 9.15 5.42
CA ALA A 105 -9.11 10.36 6.17
C ALA A 105 -8.88 10.23 7.69
N MET A 106 -8.93 8.99 8.20
CA MET A 106 -8.69 8.67 9.61
C MET A 106 -7.28 8.10 9.83
N ALA A 107 -6.37 8.23 8.85
CA ALA A 107 -4.99 7.81 9.02
C ALA A 107 -4.33 8.68 10.10
N ASP A 108 -3.74 8.02 11.11
CA ASP A 108 -3.25 8.68 12.30
C ASP A 108 -1.71 8.65 12.32
N PRO A 109 -1.02 9.80 12.31
CA PRO A 109 0.43 9.84 12.31
C PRO A 109 1.04 9.43 13.65
N ALA A 110 0.28 9.41 14.75
CA ALA A 110 0.81 9.20 16.09
C ALA A 110 1.52 7.83 16.23
N PRO A 111 2.75 7.80 16.78
CA PRO A 111 3.51 6.57 16.99
C PRO A 111 2.74 5.49 17.76
N GLU A 112 2.06 5.89 18.84
CA GLU A 112 1.29 5.05 19.76
C GLU A 112 -0.09 4.66 19.24
N SER A 113 -0.52 5.22 18.11
CA SER A 113 -1.82 4.95 17.55
C SER A 113 -1.97 3.49 17.12
N ASP A 114 -3.21 3.03 17.13
CA ASP A 114 -3.59 1.71 16.65
C ASP A 114 -4.38 1.75 15.34
N ALA A 115 -4.46 2.93 14.70
CA ALA A 115 -5.13 3.06 13.42
C ALA A 115 -4.48 2.15 12.37
N PRO A 116 -5.29 1.51 11.49
CA PRO A 116 -4.79 0.59 10.47
C PRO A 116 -4.03 1.29 9.34
N ALA A 117 -4.07 2.62 9.32
CA ALA A 117 -3.37 3.50 8.40
C ALA A 117 -2.62 4.55 9.21
N GLN A 118 -1.36 4.77 8.88
CA GLN A 118 -0.50 5.79 9.47
C GLN A 118 -0.23 6.89 8.45
N GLY A 119 -0.63 8.11 8.77
CA GLY A 119 -0.32 9.29 7.97
C GLY A 119 1.14 9.72 8.14
N PHE A 120 1.74 10.27 7.09
CA PHE A 120 3.02 10.97 7.14
C PHE A 120 3.08 12.01 6.03
N THR A 121 4.00 12.97 6.12
CA THR A 121 4.23 13.95 5.06
C THR A 121 5.70 13.86 4.66
N SER A 122 5.98 13.75 3.36
CA SER A 122 7.38 13.79 2.92
C SER A 122 7.96 15.18 3.12
N GLU A 123 9.29 15.30 3.14
CA GLU A 123 10.00 16.59 3.18
C GLU A 123 9.74 17.46 1.94
N ASP A 124 9.10 16.91 0.90
CA ASP A 124 8.58 17.66 -0.25
C ASP A 124 7.26 18.38 0.05
N GLY A 125 6.67 18.15 1.23
CA GLY A 125 5.37 18.69 1.63
C GLY A 125 4.16 17.88 1.14
N VAL A 126 4.36 16.69 0.56
CA VAL A 126 3.29 15.84 0.03
C VAL A 126 2.74 14.90 1.10
N PRO A 127 1.46 15.00 1.51
CA PRO A 127 0.85 14.08 2.45
C PRO A 127 0.72 12.68 1.87
N ASN A 128 0.94 11.68 2.71
CA ASN A 128 1.06 10.29 2.33
C ASN A 128 0.56 9.37 3.45
N VAL A 129 0.32 8.10 3.12
CA VAL A 129 -0.24 7.10 4.04
C VAL A 129 0.47 5.76 3.84
N ARG A 130 0.78 5.08 4.94
CA ARG A 130 1.23 3.68 4.94
C ARG A 130 0.31 2.81 5.80
N ALA A 131 0.24 1.52 5.48
CA ALA A 131 -0.53 0.58 6.28
C ALA A 131 0.15 0.28 7.62
N ARG A 132 -0.67 -0.02 8.63
CA ARG A 132 -0.30 -0.54 9.94
C ARG A 132 -1.37 -1.55 10.39
N VAL A 133 -1.48 -2.64 9.65
CA VAL A 133 -2.48 -3.70 9.84
C VAL A 133 -2.03 -4.95 9.09
N LEU A 134 -2.40 -6.14 9.58
CA LEU A 134 -2.14 -7.39 8.86
C LEU A 134 -2.76 -7.35 7.44
N GLY A 135 -2.01 -7.86 6.47
CA GLY A 135 -2.25 -7.71 5.03
C GLY A 135 -1.61 -6.44 4.42
N GLY A 136 -1.15 -5.50 5.25
CA GLY A 136 -0.45 -4.30 4.83
C GLY A 136 -1.26 -3.45 3.85
N GLY A 137 -0.60 -2.92 2.80
CA GLY A 137 -1.23 -2.04 1.82
C GLY A 137 -2.49 -2.62 1.17
N THR A 138 -2.55 -3.94 0.95
CA THR A 138 -3.73 -4.59 0.36
C THR A 138 -4.99 -4.50 1.23
N SER A 139 -4.84 -4.31 2.54
CA SER A 139 -5.95 -4.13 3.48
C SER A 139 -6.56 -2.72 3.43
N ILE A 140 -5.84 -1.73 2.89
CA ILE A 140 -6.28 -0.32 2.88
C ILE A 140 -6.37 0.30 1.48
N ASN A 141 -5.78 -0.31 0.44
CA ASN A 141 -5.66 0.27 -0.89
C ASN A 141 -6.99 0.31 -1.67
N ALA A 142 -6.93 0.85 -2.90
CA ALA A 142 -8.06 0.95 -3.81
C ALA A 142 -8.42 -0.36 -4.54
N GLY A 143 -7.73 -1.47 -4.27
CA GLY A 143 -8.04 -2.81 -4.77
C GLY A 143 -7.77 -3.08 -6.25
N PHE A 144 -7.25 -2.14 -7.03
CA PHE A 144 -6.95 -2.35 -8.45
C PHE A 144 -5.75 -3.30 -8.67
N TYR A 145 -5.95 -4.38 -9.41
CA TYR A 145 -4.98 -5.44 -9.61
C TYR A 145 -4.54 -5.52 -11.09
N SER A 146 -3.22 -5.42 -11.32
CA SER A 146 -2.60 -5.59 -12.64
C SER A 146 -1.20 -6.18 -12.44
N ARG A 147 -0.84 -7.20 -13.23
CA ARG A 147 0.51 -7.78 -13.29
C ARG A 147 1.53 -6.74 -13.75
N ALA A 148 2.81 -7.02 -13.52
CA ALA A 148 3.90 -6.21 -14.03
C ALA A 148 3.93 -6.19 -15.56
N HIS A 149 4.46 -5.11 -16.13
CA HIS A 149 4.84 -5.11 -17.54
C HIS A 149 5.97 -6.12 -17.80
N PRO A 150 5.95 -6.91 -18.89
CA PRO A 150 6.97 -7.93 -19.15
C PRO A 150 8.42 -7.42 -19.14
N GLU A 151 8.67 -6.19 -19.62
CA GLU A 151 10.02 -5.62 -19.62
C GLU A 151 10.56 -5.34 -18.22
N TRP A 152 9.70 -5.18 -17.20
CA TRP A 152 10.14 -5.02 -15.81
C TRP A 152 10.99 -6.21 -15.33
N PHE A 153 10.67 -7.42 -15.79
CA PHE A 153 11.43 -8.63 -15.45
C PHE A 153 12.76 -8.74 -16.19
N ARG A 154 12.97 -7.97 -17.26
CA ARG A 154 14.25 -7.95 -17.99
C ARG A 154 15.27 -7.00 -17.35
N GLY A 155 14.78 -6.01 -16.60
CA GLY A 155 15.59 -4.97 -15.98
C GLY A 155 16.03 -3.89 -16.97
N HIS A 156 16.13 -2.65 -16.49
CA HIS A 156 16.57 -1.49 -17.27
C HIS A 156 17.64 -0.70 -16.50
N ALA A 157 18.90 -1.16 -16.48
CA ALA A 157 20.06 -0.35 -16.10
C ALA A 157 21.39 -1.04 -16.46
N GLU A 158 22.43 -0.24 -16.74
CA GLU A 158 23.82 -0.67 -16.99
C GLU A 158 24.47 -1.42 -15.80
N ASP A 159 23.90 -1.29 -14.58
CA ASP A 159 24.42 -1.86 -13.32
C ASP A 159 23.49 -2.92 -12.67
N ALA A 160 22.38 -3.30 -13.32
CA ALA A 160 21.51 -4.32 -12.75
C ALA A 160 22.18 -5.70 -12.89
N GLU A 161 22.58 -6.33 -11.78
CA GLU A 161 22.62 -7.80 -11.76
C GLU A 161 21.22 -8.27 -12.11
N VAL A 162 21.04 -8.66 -13.37
CA VAL A 162 19.79 -9.17 -13.93
C VAL A 162 19.24 -10.18 -12.94
N THR A 163 18.13 -9.83 -12.29
CA THR A 163 17.35 -10.80 -11.54
C THR A 163 16.89 -11.81 -12.59
N ASN A 164 17.53 -12.97 -12.65
CA ASN A 164 17.18 -14.01 -13.59
C ASN A 164 15.87 -14.66 -13.11
N TRP A 165 14.76 -13.98 -13.36
CA TRP A 165 13.44 -14.43 -12.96
C TRP A 165 13.11 -15.74 -13.68
N ASP A 166 12.83 -16.80 -12.92
CA ASP A 166 12.18 -17.98 -13.49
C ASP A 166 10.74 -17.59 -13.82
N MET A 167 10.50 -17.20 -15.08
CA MET A 167 9.19 -16.73 -15.53
C MET A 167 8.08 -17.79 -15.36
N ARG A 168 8.42 -19.09 -15.36
CA ARG A 168 7.45 -20.14 -15.05
C ARG A 168 7.02 -20.05 -13.59
N LEU A 169 7.96 -19.83 -12.67
CA LEU A 169 7.68 -19.66 -11.24
C LEU A 169 6.97 -18.33 -10.96
N VAL A 170 7.31 -17.26 -11.67
CA VAL A 170 6.61 -15.96 -11.62
C VAL A 170 5.14 -16.13 -12.01
N ASN A 171 4.86 -16.74 -13.16
CA ASN A 171 3.51 -16.97 -13.64
C ASN A 171 2.70 -17.86 -12.68
N ALA A 172 3.30 -18.96 -12.21
CA ALA A 172 2.67 -19.83 -11.22
C ALA A 172 2.36 -19.10 -9.90
N SER A 173 3.18 -18.12 -9.53
CA SER A 173 3.00 -17.30 -8.33
C SER A 173 1.89 -16.26 -8.52
N TYR A 174 1.83 -15.57 -9.66
CA TYR A 174 0.70 -14.70 -10.00
C TYR A 174 -0.62 -15.46 -9.99
N GLU A 175 -0.70 -16.57 -10.72
CA GLU A 175 -1.92 -17.37 -10.80
C GLU A 175 -2.36 -17.90 -9.44
N TRP A 176 -1.40 -18.23 -8.55
CA TRP A 176 -1.75 -18.66 -7.20
C TRP A 176 -2.44 -17.54 -6.43
N VAL A 177 -1.91 -16.31 -6.47
CA VAL A 177 -2.54 -15.13 -5.85
C VAL A 177 -3.91 -14.85 -6.47
N GLU A 178 -3.97 -14.86 -7.79
CA GLU A 178 -5.18 -14.53 -8.56
C GLU A 178 -6.34 -15.44 -8.23
N ARG A 179 -6.09 -16.74 -8.14
CA ARG A 179 -7.09 -17.75 -7.79
C ARG A 179 -7.72 -17.53 -6.40
N GLN A 180 -7.01 -16.86 -5.48
CA GLN A 180 -7.50 -16.72 -4.09
C GLN A 180 -8.23 -15.41 -3.83
N MET A 181 -7.80 -14.31 -4.46
CA MET A 181 -8.22 -12.97 -4.01
C MET A 181 -8.46 -11.96 -5.13
N THR A 182 -8.56 -12.39 -6.40
CA THR A 182 -8.77 -11.48 -7.53
C THR A 182 -10.06 -11.78 -8.28
N PHE A 183 -10.74 -10.72 -8.71
CA PHE A 183 -12.06 -10.78 -9.32
C PHE A 183 -12.13 -9.82 -10.52
N GLN A 184 -13.02 -10.11 -11.46
CA GLN A 184 -13.36 -9.18 -12.53
C GLN A 184 -14.42 -8.20 -12.02
N PRO A 185 -14.17 -6.86 -12.06
CA PRO A 185 -15.16 -5.89 -11.64
C PRO A 185 -16.30 -5.75 -12.67
N THR A 186 -17.49 -5.37 -12.20
CA THR A 186 -18.59 -4.97 -13.08
C THR A 186 -18.51 -3.47 -13.36
N VAL A 187 -18.24 -3.10 -14.62
CA VAL A 187 -17.99 -1.71 -15.02
C VAL A 187 -19.27 -1.04 -15.50
N HIS A 188 -19.68 0.02 -14.81
CA HIS A 188 -20.87 0.81 -15.11
C HIS A 188 -20.66 2.29 -14.72
N GLY A 189 -21.65 3.14 -15.00
CA GLY A 189 -21.66 4.54 -14.57
C GLY A 189 -20.41 5.31 -15.00
N PHE A 190 -19.77 5.99 -14.04
CA PHE A 190 -18.62 6.86 -14.27
C PHE A 190 -17.42 6.12 -14.89
N GLN A 191 -17.11 4.90 -14.44
CA GLN A 191 -16.00 4.12 -15.01
C GLN A 191 -16.26 3.74 -16.49
N ALA A 192 -17.50 3.37 -16.84
CA ALA A 192 -17.87 3.06 -18.21
C ALA A 192 -17.76 4.28 -19.14
N ALA A 193 -18.08 5.47 -18.62
CA ALA A 193 -17.92 6.73 -19.33
C ALA A 193 -16.44 7.12 -19.49
N VAL A 194 -15.62 6.96 -18.45
CA VAL A 194 -14.16 7.16 -18.52
C VAL A 194 -13.52 6.22 -19.53
N ARG A 195 -13.93 4.94 -19.59
CA ARG A 195 -13.48 4.01 -20.65
C ARG A 195 -13.74 4.56 -22.04
N ALA A 196 -14.95 5.05 -22.30
CA ALA A 196 -15.30 5.62 -23.61
C ALA A 196 -14.50 6.90 -23.88
N ALA A 197 -14.34 7.78 -22.88
CA ALA A 197 -13.58 9.02 -22.99
C ALA A 197 -12.07 8.76 -23.25
N LEU A 198 -11.49 7.73 -22.65
CA LEU A 198 -10.11 7.30 -22.93
C LEU A 198 -9.93 6.88 -24.39
N LEU A 199 -10.90 6.15 -24.95
CA LEU A 199 -10.88 5.76 -26.36
C LEU A 199 -11.07 6.98 -27.28
N GLU A 200 -11.94 7.93 -26.92
CA GLU A 200 -12.09 9.21 -27.64
C GLU A 200 -10.81 10.05 -27.58
N ALA A 201 -10.06 9.98 -26.48
CA ALA A 201 -8.73 10.59 -26.30
C ALA A 201 -7.58 9.73 -26.88
N ASN A 202 -7.88 8.83 -27.81
CA ASN A 202 -6.90 8.01 -28.54
C ASN A 202 -5.98 7.15 -27.65
N VAL A 203 -6.50 6.64 -26.53
CA VAL A 203 -5.81 5.65 -25.69
C VAL A 203 -6.27 4.25 -26.12
N THR A 204 -5.86 3.87 -27.33
CA THR A 204 -6.25 2.62 -28.00
C THR A 204 -5.12 1.57 -27.96
N PRO A 205 -5.41 0.28 -28.17
CA PRO A 205 -6.72 -0.33 -28.42
C PRO A 205 -7.58 -0.50 -27.16
N TRP A 206 -8.83 -0.95 -27.34
CA TRP A 206 -9.64 -1.49 -26.24
C TRP A 206 -9.28 -2.96 -26.02
N ASN A 207 -8.75 -3.29 -24.84
CA ASN A 207 -8.24 -4.64 -24.52
C ASN A 207 -9.23 -5.50 -23.71
N GLY A 208 -10.43 -5.01 -23.44
CA GLY A 208 -11.37 -5.75 -22.58
C GLY A 208 -10.89 -5.84 -21.13
N PHE A 209 -11.26 -6.94 -20.46
CA PHE A 209 -10.74 -7.30 -19.15
C PHE A 209 -9.42 -8.06 -19.32
N THR A 210 -8.39 -7.64 -18.59
CA THR A 210 -7.13 -8.39 -18.49
C THR A 210 -6.40 -8.06 -17.20
N VAL A 211 -5.69 -9.04 -16.64
CA VAL A 211 -4.77 -8.82 -15.52
C VAL A 211 -3.43 -8.25 -15.99
N ASP A 212 -3.09 -8.34 -17.28
CA ASP A 212 -1.78 -7.93 -17.78
C ASP A 212 -1.66 -6.42 -17.95
N HIS A 213 -0.48 -5.86 -17.69
CA HIS A 213 -0.19 -4.48 -18.02
C HIS A 213 0.08 -4.35 -19.52
N VAL A 214 -0.88 -3.81 -20.26
CA VAL A 214 -0.84 -3.70 -21.73
C VAL A 214 -1.23 -2.30 -22.19
N ALA A 215 -0.58 -1.81 -23.25
CA ALA A 215 -0.91 -0.54 -23.86
C ALA A 215 -2.36 -0.52 -24.39
N GLY A 216 -3.03 0.63 -24.26
CA GLY A 216 -4.42 0.87 -24.61
C GLY A 216 -5.31 1.09 -23.39
N THR A 217 -6.62 1.03 -23.60
CA THR A 217 -7.64 1.09 -22.55
C THR A 217 -8.00 -0.32 -22.14
N LYS A 218 -8.03 -0.59 -20.84
CA LYS A 218 -8.39 -1.91 -20.28
C LYS A 218 -9.22 -1.78 -19.01
N VAL A 219 -9.87 -2.88 -18.63
CA VAL A 219 -10.39 -3.12 -17.29
C VAL A 219 -9.43 -4.04 -16.56
N GLY A 220 -8.96 -3.61 -15.39
CA GLY A 220 -8.11 -4.42 -14.52
C GLY A 220 -8.92 -5.34 -13.61
N ALA A 221 -8.24 -6.27 -12.95
CA ALA A 221 -8.86 -7.04 -11.88
C ALA A 221 -9.00 -6.19 -10.61
N THR A 222 -9.77 -6.71 -9.67
CA THR A 222 -9.97 -6.09 -8.37
C THR A 222 -9.83 -7.10 -7.24
N THR A 223 -9.43 -6.65 -6.06
CA THR A 223 -9.42 -7.47 -4.83
C THR A 223 -10.70 -7.32 -4.00
N PHE A 224 -11.76 -6.73 -4.57
CA PHE A 224 -13.10 -6.75 -4.01
C PHE A 224 -13.96 -7.80 -4.73
N ASP A 225 -14.61 -8.68 -3.98
CA ASP A 225 -15.52 -9.67 -4.58
C ASP A 225 -16.86 -9.03 -5.01
N ALA A 226 -17.74 -9.83 -5.64
CA ALA A 226 -19.03 -9.36 -6.13
C ALA A 226 -19.97 -8.81 -5.03
N SER A 227 -19.72 -9.14 -3.75
CA SER A 227 -20.45 -8.58 -2.61
C SER A 227 -19.87 -7.24 -2.14
N GLY A 228 -18.79 -6.77 -2.76
CA GLY A 228 -18.04 -5.58 -2.36
C GLY A 228 -17.08 -5.81 -1.20
N ARG A 229 -16.90 -7.07 -0.77
CA ARG A 229 -15.99 -7.44 0.33
C ARG A 229 -14.56 -7.46 -0.17
N ARG A 230 -13.67 -6.84 0.60
CA ARG A 230 -12.22 -6.85 0.37
C ARG A 230 -11.62 -8.22 0.68
N HIS A 231 -10.75 -8.68 -0.20
CA HIS A 231 -9.77 -9.72 0.07
C HIS A 231 -8.38 -9.07 0.11
N SER A 232 -7.56 -9.47 1.08
CA SER A 232 -6.23 -8.90 1.29
C SER A 232 -5.15 -9.98 1.33
N ALA A 233 -3.89 -9.57 1.36
CA ALA A 233 -2.76 -10.49 1.50
C ALA A 233 -2.89 -11.38 2.75
N ALA A 234 -3.59 -10.94 3.79
CA ALA A 234 -3.85 -11.74 4.98
C ALA A 234 -4.62 -13.04 4.67
N ASP A 235 -5.53 -13.03 3.69
CA ASP A 235 -6.29 -14.21 3.27
C ASP A 235 -5.38 -15.32 2.74
N LEU A 236 -4.21 -14.97 2.20
CA LEU A 236 -3.22 -15.91 1.69
C LEU A 236 -2.55 -16.74 2.81
N LEU A 237 -2.60 -16.28 4.06
CA LEU A 237 -2.10 -17.04 5.22
C LEU A 237 -2.94 -18.30 5.49
N ALA A 238 -4.18 -18.35 4.98
CA ALA A 238 -5.05 -19.53 5.10
C ALA A 238 -4.41 -20.81 4.52
N PHE A 239 -3.47 -20.66 3.58
CA PHE A 239 -2.78 -21.74 2.86
C PHE A 239 -1.50 -22.23 3.55
N ALA A 240 -1.14 -21.67 4.70
CA ALA A 240 -0.09 -22.20 5.56
C ALA A 240 -0.50 -23.55 6.19
N ARG A 241 0.47 -24.31 6.69
CA ARG A 241 0.18 -25.47 7.54
C ARG A 241 -0.12 -25.00 8.98
N PRO A 242 -1.25 -25.40 9.60
CA PRO A 242 -1.65 -25.03 10.96
C PRO A 242 -0.55 -25.09 12.02
N SER A 243 0.28 -26.13 12.02
CA SER A 243 1.33 -26.34 13.03
C SER A 243 2.65 -25.60 12.75
N ARG A 244 2.75 -24.87 11.63
CA ARG A 244 4.00 -24.26 11.16
C ARG A 244 3.99 -22.75 11.13
N LEU A 245 2.82 -22.12 11.11
CA LEU A 245 2.71 -20.67 11.10
C LEU A 245 2.20 -20.17 12.44
N ARG A 246 2.85 -19.12 12.95
CA ARG A 246 2.32 -18.25 13.99
C ARG A 246 2.42 -16.81 13.52
N VAL A 247 1.38 -16.02 13.77
CA VAL A 247 1.32 -14.60 13.41
C VAL A 247 1.13 -13.80 14.69
N ALA A 248 2.14 -13.02 15.08
CA ALA A 248 2.04 -12.08 16.18
C ALA A 248 1.64 -10.71 15.64
N ILE A 249 0.42 -10.26 15.96
CA ILE A 249 -0.06 -8.91 15.66
C ILE A 249 0.30 -7.97 16.82
N ARG A 250 0.36 -6.66 16.56
CA ARG A 250 0.80 -5.65 17.53
C ARG A 250 2.22 -5.90 18.03
N ALA A 251 3.06 -6.48 17.17
CA ALA A 251 4.46 -6.80 17.40
C ALA A 251 5.35 -5.80 16.65
N THR A 252 5.84 -4.78 17.34
CA THR A 252 6.79 -3.82 16.75
C THR A 252 8.19 -4.39 16.82
N VAL A 253 8.75 -4.79 15.69
CA VAL A 253 10.15 -5.18 15.61
C VAL A 253 11.03 -3.95 15.75
N THR A 254 11.94 -3.97 16.72
CA THR A 254 12.76 -2.81 17.10
C THR A 254 14.17 -2.90 16.53
N ARG A 255 14.73 -4.12 16.42
CA ARG A 255 16.05 -4.37 15.81
C ARG A 255 16.24 -5.82 15.40
N ILE A 256 17.14 -6.03 14.46
CA ILE A 256 17.69 -7.34 14.08
C ILE A 256 18.85 -7.65 15.04
N ILE A 257 18.95 -8.91 15.46
CA ILE A 257 20.08 -9.40 16.26
C ILE A 257 21.11 -9.94 15.29
N THR A 258 22.33 -9.41 15.34
CA THR A 258 23.44 -9.74 14.45
C THR A 258 24.64 -10.24 15.24
N ASN A 259 25.38 -11.19 14.67
CA ASN A 259 26.69 -11.62 15.17
C ASN A 259 27.76 -11.33 14.11
N PRO A 260 28.98 -10.94 14.50
CA PRO A 260 30.11 -10.85 13.57
C PRO A 260 30.40 -12.20 12.93
N VAL A 261 30.71 -12.21 11.63
CA VAL A 261 31.24 -13.38 10.94
C VAL A 261 32.77 -13.32 10.99
N ASP A 262 33.36 -14.36 11.60
CA ASP A 262 34.81 -14.52 11.70
C ASP A 262 35.46 -14.38 10.31
N PRO A 263 36.40 -13.43 10.12
CA PRO A 263 37.18 -13.27 8.91
C PRO A 263 37.80 -14.56 8.38
N ALA A 264 38.24 -15.47 9.27
CA ALA A 264 38.83 -16.75 8.88
C ALA A 264 37.84 -17.70 8.19
N THR A 265 36.53 -17.51 8.41
CA THR A 265 35.46 -18.31 7.80
C THR A 265 34.89 -17.69 6.51
N ARG A 266 35.49 -16.60 6.03
CA ARG A 266 35.12 -15.91 4.79
C ARG A 266 35.87 -16.56 3.63
N HIS A 267 35.23 -17.51 2.95
CA HIS A 267 35.74 -18.13 1.74
C HIS A 267 34.74 -17.93 0.58
N GLY A 268 35.21 -17.61 -0.63
CA GLY A 268 34.37 -17.50 -1.84
C GLY A 268 34.09 -16.07 -2.34
N ARG A 269 32.91 -15.86 -2.97
CA ARG A 269 32.56 -14.63 -3.73
C ARG A 269 32.52 -13.35 -2.87
N SER A 270 32.88 -12.23 -3.50
CA SER A 270 32.78 -10.86 -2.96
C SER A 270 31.41 -10.25 -3.29
N PRO A 271 30.79 -9.42 -2.42
CA PRO A 271 31.24 -9.03 -1.07
C PRO A 271 31.08 -10.17 -0.05
N GLN A 272 32.09 -10.33 0.81
CA GLN A 272 32.05 -11.33 1.87
C GLN A 272 31.18 -10.85 3.04
N PRO A 273 30.34 -11.73 3.61
CA PRO A 273 29.50 -11.33 4.73
C PRO A 273 30.34 -11.01 5.97
N THR A 274 30.07 -9.84 6.56
CA THR A 274 30.71 -9.35 7.78
C THR A 274 29.87 -9.69 9.02
N ILE A 275 28.57 -9.88 8.83
CA ILE A 275 27.61 -10.20 9.88
C ILE A 275 26.70 -11.38 9.50
N ALA A 276 26.07 -11.98 10.50
CA ALA A 276 25.01 -12.96 10.35
C ALA A 276 23.82 -12.57 11.24
N ALA A 277 22.62 -12.50 10.66
CA ALA A 277 21.40 -12.36 11.46
C ALA A 277 21.15 -13.66 12.24
N VAL A 278 20.77 -13.53 13.51
CA VAL A 278 20.45 -14.66 14.40
C VAL A 278 19.05 -14.57 14.99
N GLY A 279 18.33 -13.47 14.75
CA GLY A 279 16.99 -13.25 15.27
C GLY A 279 16.57 -11.78 15.20
N VAL A 280 15.49 -11.46 15.90
CA VAL A 280 14.99 -10.08 16.05
C VAL A 280 14.52 -9.85 17.48
N VAL A 281 14.57 -8.59 17.91
CA VAL A 281 13.88 -8.11 19.11
C VAL A 281 12.60 -7.40 18.66
N TYR A 282 11.49 -7.70 19.33
CA TYR A 282 10.22 -7.02 19.11
C TYR A 282 9.57 -6.67 20.43
N GLN A 283 8.71 -5.66 20.40
CA GLN A 283 8.01 -5.14 21.55
C GLN A 283 6.51 -5.28 21.33
N ASP A 284 5.78 -5.63 22.38
CA ASP A 284 4.33 -5.67 22.37
C ASP A 284 3.70 -4.30 22.71
N ARG A 285 2.37 -4.25 22.80
CA ARG A 285 1.64 -3.04 23.19
C ARG A 285 1.80 -2.62 24.66
N LEU A 286 2.28 -3.52 25.51
CA LEU A 286 2.57 -3.27 26.93
C LEU A 286 4.01 -2.80 27.15
N LEU A 287 4.77 -2.67 26.06
CA LEU A 287 6.18 -2.31 26.03
C LEU A 287 7.12 -3.42 26.54
N ASP A 288 6.62 -4.65 26.67
CA ASP A 288 7.45 -5.81 27.01
C ASP A 288 8.26 -6.26 25.80
N GLN A 289 9.53 -6.62 26.05
CA GLN A 289 10.45 -7.06 25.00
C GLN A 289 10.46 -8.58 24.85
N HIS A 290 10.42 -9.01 23.60
CA HIS A 290 10.47 -10.40 23.19
C HIS A 290 11.60 -10.61 22.18
N GLN A 291 12.11 -11.84 22.10
CA GLN A 291 13.11 -12.25 21.12
C GLN A 291 12.62 -13.45 20.32
N ALA A 292 12.70 -13.33 19.00
CA ALA A 292 12.56 -14.47 18.11
C ALA A 292 13.94 -14.80 17.52
N LEU A 293 14.42 -16.01 17.76
CA LEU A 293 15.75 -16.47 17.34
C LEU A 293 15.65 -17.50 16.21
N LEU A 294 16.68 -17.56 15.39
CA LEU A 294 16.78 -18.51 14.29
C LEU A 294 17.28 -19.87 14.77
N ARG A 295 16.68 -20.93 14.22
CA ARG A 295 17.25 -22.28 14.23
C ARG A 295 18.42 -22.37 13.23
N PRO A 296 19.30 -23.38 13.37
CA PRO A 296 20.36 -23.62 12.39
C PRO A 296 19.82 -23.69 10.95
N GLY A 297 20.40 -22.88 10.07
CA GLY A 297 19.98 -22.76 8.67
C GLY A 297 18.68 -21.96 8.44
N GLY A 298 18.19 -21.26 9.46
CA GLY A 298 17.08 -20.32 9.35
C GLY A 298 17.49 -18.96 8.78
N GLU A 299 16.50 -18.13 8.46
CA GLU A 299 16.70 -16.77 7.91
C GLU A 299 15.69 -15.76 8.49
N VAL A 300 16.13 -14.52 8.71
CA VAL A 300 15.27 -13.35 8.94
C VAL A 300 14.95 -12.73 7.58
N ILE A 301 13.68 -12.41 7.34
CA ILE A 301 13.22 -11.77 6.10
C ILE A 301 12.43 -10.51 6.45
N LEU A 302 12.91 -9.37 5.96
CA LEU A 302 12.20 -8.10 6.08
C LEU A 302 11.19 -7.97 4.94
N SER A 303 9.94 -7.76 5.31
CA SER A 303 8.81 -7.44 4.43
C SER A 303 8.01 -6.27 5.01
N ALA A 304 8.71 -5.33 5.65
CA ALA A 304 8.15 -4.18 6.37
C ALA A 304 7.84 -2.99 5.44
N GLY A 305 8.04 -3.16 4.14
CA GLY A 305 7.70 -2.20 3.09
C GLY A 305 8.79 -1.15 2.86
N ALA A 306 8.58 -0.32 1.84
CA ALA A 306 9.51 0.73 1.39
C ALA A 306 10.02 1.68 2.48
N LEU A 307 9.23 1.90 3.54
CA LEU A 307 9.66 2.70 4.70
C LEU A 307 10.21 1.83 5.82
N GLY A 308 9.51 0.75 6.17
CA GLY A 308 9.82 -0.04 7.36
C GLY A 308 11.10 -0.88 7.23
N SER A 309 11.37 -1.45 6.05
CA SER A 309 12.55 -2.29 5.82
C SER A 309 13.86 -1.50 5.91
N PRO A 310 14.05 -0.36 5.19
CA PRO A 310 15.25 0.44 5.37
C PRO A 310 15.36 1.04 6.78
N GLN A 311 14.25 1.50 7.37
CA GLN A 311 14.23 1.98 8.76
C GLN A 311 14.78 0.93 9.73
N LEU A 312 14.32 -0.32 9.63
CA LEU A 312 14.74 -1.38 10.53
C LEU A 312 16.20 -1.79 10.31
N LEU A 313 16.70 -1.78 9.06
CA LEU A 313 18.14 -1.99 8.80
C LEU A 313 18.98 -0.91 9.49
N LEU A 314 18.61 0.37 9.33
CA LEU A 314 19.29 1.49 9.97
C LEU A 314 19.28 1.36 11.51
N LEU A 315 18.11 1.09 12.11
CA LEU A 315 17.98 0.88 13.56
C LEU A 315 18.78 -0.33 14.08
N SER A 316 19.10 -1.28 13.20
CA SER A 316 19.91 -2.46 13.51
C SER A 316 21.41 -2.24 13.27
N GLY A 317 21.83 -1.01 12.95
CA GLY A 317 23.22 -0.69 12.66
C GLY A 317 23.70 -1.17 11.29
N ILE A 318 22.79 -1.42 10.35
CA ILE A 318 23.10 -1.84 8.98
C ILE A 318 22.74 -0.68 8.04
N GLY A 319 23.74 0.07 7.59
CA GLY A 319 23.52 1.28 6.80
C GLY A 319 24.75 2.20 6.77
N PRO A 320 24.60 3.48 6.37
CA PRO A 320 25.73 4.40 6.26
C PRO A 320 26.39 4.65 7.63
N ALA A 321 27.66 4.25 7.78
CA ALA A 321 28.35 4.27 9.08
C ALA A 321 28.36 5.64 9.77
N ASN A 322 28.53 6.72 8.99
CA ASN A 322 28.54 8.09 9.53
C ASN A 322 27.17 8.50 10.09
N ASP A 323 26.09 8.24 9.34
CA ASP A 323 24.73 8.57 9.74
C ASP A 323 24.32 7.83 11.01
N LEU A 324 24.70 6.54 11.09
CA LEU A 324 24.45 5.69 12.26
C LEU A 324 25.25 6.15 13.49
N SER A 325 26.53 6.43 13.31
CA SER A 325 27.42 6.89 14.40
C SER A 325 26.98 8.23 14.98
N TYR A 326 26.45 9.13 14.13
CA TYR A 326 25.92 10.42 14.57
C TYR A 326 24.74 10.29 15.54
N LEU A 327 23.92 9.24 15.38
CA LEU A 327 22.80 8.93 16.27
C LEU A 327 23.17 7.99 17.44
N GLY A 328 24.45 7.65 17.59
CA GLY A 328 24.92 6.71 18.61
C GLY A 328 24.48 5.26 18.37
N ILE A 329 24.08 4.90 17.15
CA ILE A 329 23.71 3.53 16.78
C ILE A 329 25.01 2.76 16.45
N PRO A 330 25.32 1.65 17.15
CA PRO A 330 26.49 0.84 16.84
C PRO A 330 26.44 0.28 15.42
N VAL A 331 27.49 0.52 14.63
CA VAL A 331 27.57 0.05 13.24
C VAL A 331 27.89 -1.45 13.22
N SER A 332 26.93 -2.25 12.75
CA SER A 332 27.08 -3.68 12.47
C SER A 332 27.65 -3.92 11.07
N ALA A 333 27.17 -3.18 10.07
CA ALA A 333 27.66 -3.26 8.70
C ALA A 333 27.46 -1.92 7.99
N ASP A 334 28.53 -1.44 7.33
CA ASP A 334 28.48 -0.21 6.53
C ASP A 334 27.92 -0.53 5.14
N ILE A 335 26.67 -0.16 4.90
CA ILE A 335 25.99 -0.31 3.61
C ILE A 335 25.42 1.07 3.22
N PRO A 336 26.19 1.90 2.49
CA PRO A 336 25.84 3.30 2.25
C PRO A 336 24.50 3.53 1.51
N ASP A 337 24.02 2.54 0.75
CA ASP A 337 22.79 2.64 -0.02
C ASP A 337 21.50 2.37 0.78
N VAL A 338 21.59 1.92 2.04
CA VAL A 338 20.39 1.69 2.87
C VAL A 338 19.68 3.03 3.12
N GLY A 339 18.39 3.07 2.77
CA GLY A 339 17.56 4.28 2.84
C GLY A 339 17.78 5.25 1.69
N LYS A 340 18.72 4.99 0.76
CA LYS A 340 18.89 5.78 -0.46
C LYS A 340 17.99 5.23 -1.57
N HIS A 341 17.88 5.94 -2.70
CA HIS A 341 17.07 5.54 -3.85
C HIS A 341 15.60 5.33 -3.45
N MET A 342 15.00 6.33 -2.81
CA MET A 342 13.57 6.35 -2.51
C MET A 342 12.80 6.97 -3.67
N PHE A 343 11.75 6.31 -4.13
CA PHE A 343 10.92 6.75 -5.24
C PHE A 343 9.47 6.82 -4.81
N ASP A 344 8.70 7.77 -5.34
CA ASP A 344 7.24 7.75 -5.33
C ASP A 344 6.72 8.29 -6.65
N ASN A 345 5.79 7.57 -7.27
CA ASN A 345 5.24 7.97 -8.56
C ASN A 345 4.39 9.24 -8.38
N PRO A 346 4.76 10.36 -9.03
CA PRO A 346 3.94 11.57 -9.05
C PRO A 346 2.55 11.27 -9.64
N ARG A 347 1.53 11.85 -9.00
CA ARG A 347 0.14 11.85 -9.47
C ARG A 347 -0.42 13.25 -9.55
N ASN A 348 -0.78 13.67 -10.76
CA ASN A 348 -1.55 14.89 -11.00
C ASN A 348 -2.93 14.54 -11.55
N GLY A 349 -3.89 15.46 -11.46
CA GLY A 349 -5.24 15.20 -11.94
C GLY A 349 -6.23 16.29 -11.59
N ILE A 350 -7.44 16.16 -12.11
CA ILE A 350 -8.55 17.07 -11.84
C ILE A 350 -9.61 16.38 -11.00
N SER A 351 -10.23 17.12 -10.09
CA SER A 351 -11.43 16.68 -9.38
C SER A 351 -12.63 17.52 -9.78
N ILE A 352 -13.76 16.87 -10.00
CA ILE A 352 -15.01 17.48 -10.47
C ILE A 352 -16.16 17.08 -9.54
N ILE A 353 -17.14 17.98 -9.42
CA ILE A 353 -18.48 17.66 -8.89
C ILE A 353 -19.37 17.39 -10.11
N PRO A 354 -19.74 16.13 -10.38
CA PRO A 354 -20.63 15.78 -11.47
C PRO A 354 -22.00 16.47 -11.31
N SER A 355 -22.65 16.82 -12.41
CA SER A 355 -23.99 17.42 -12.41
C SER A 355 -25.11 16.45 -11.98
N VAL A 356 -24.83 15.15 -12.06
CA VAL A 356 -25.69 14.08 -11.58
C VAL A 356 -24.98 13.30 -10.48
N PRO A 357 -25.67 12.84 -9.42
CA PRO A 357 -25.07 11.91 -8.47
C PRO A 357 -24.54 10.68 -9.21
N ILE A 358 -23.32 10.27 -8.88
CA ILE A 358 -22.71 9.03 -9.37
C ILE A 358 -22.38 8.12 -8.20
N ASP A 359 -22.31 6.83 -8.46
CA ASP A 359 -21.96 5.84 -7.46
C ASP A 359 -20.49 5.96 -7.03
N HIS A 360 -20.22 5.53 -5.79
CA HIS A 360 -18.86 5.33 -5.34
C HIS A 360 -18.21 4.23 -6.19
N SER A 361 -17.08 4.55 -6.83
CA SER A 361 -16.33 3.61 -7.64
C SER A 361 -14.84 3.87 -7.47
N LEU A 362 -14.11 2.84 -7.05
CA LEU A 362 -12.66 2.84 -7.11
C LEU A 362 -12.20 2.57 -8.55
N ILE A 363 -10.88 2.54 -8.74
CA ILE A 363 -10.25 2.34 -10.05
C ILE A 363 -10.62 0.95 -10.60
N GLN A 364 -11.20 0.92 -11.80
CA GLN A 364 -11.52 -0.30 -12.54
C GLN A 364 -10.99 -0.23 -13.97
N VAL A 365 -11.12 0.94 -14.59
CA VAL A 365 -10.66 1.24 -15.95
C VAL A 365 -9.36 2.03 -15.88
N VAL A 366 -8.38 1.64 -16.69
CA VAL A 366 -7.13 2.36 -16.84
C VAL A 366 -6.78 2.55 -18.31
N GLY A 367 -6.14 3.68 -18.61
CA GLY A 367 -5.57 3.98 -19.91
C GLY A 367 -4.05 3.96 -19.85
N ILE A 368 -3.40 3.19 -20.72
CA ILE A 368 -1.95 3.01 -20.76
C ILE A 368 -1.47 3.42 -22.16
N PRO A 369 -1.04 4.67 -22.38
CA PRO A 369 -0.69 5.12 -23.72
C PRO A 369 0.53 4.34 -24.28
N SER A 370 0.48 4.01 -25.58
CA SER A 370 1.46 3.12 -26.26
C SER A 370 2.87 3.72 -26.46
N ALA A 371 3.18 4.89 -25.90
CA ALA A 371 4.41 5.64 -26.21
C ALA A 371 5.65 5.07 -25.49
N ASN A 372 6.12 3.90 -25.92
CA ASN A 372 7.37 3.25 -25.49
C ASN A 372 7.55 3.18 -23.96
N GLY A 373 6.46 3.02 -23.20
CA GLY A 373 6.47 2.93 -21.74
C GLY A 373 6.73 4.25 -20.99
N GLY A 374 6.93 5.37 -21.70
CA GLY A 374 7.28 6.66 -21.09
C GLY A 374 6.10 7.58 -20.78
N ALA A 375 4.89 7.27 -21.23
CA ALA A 375 3.72 8.11 -21.01
C ALA A 375 3.01 7.78 -19.68
N SER A 376 2.41 8.80 -19.07
CA SER A 376 1.62 8.64 -17.85
C SER A 376 0.42 7.72 -18.02
N TYR A 377 0.17 6.89 -17.02
CA TYR A 377 -1.01 6.05 -16.95
C TYR A 377 -2.20 6.85 -16.46
N LEU A 378 -3.39 6.60 -16.98
CA LEU A 378 -4.60 7.37 -16.69
C LEU A 378 -5.57 6.50 -15.89
N GLU A 379 -6.06 7.04 -14.79
CA GLU A 379 -6.96 6.37 -13.88
C GLU A 379 -8.07 7.32 -13.45
N ALA A 380 -9.20 6.76 -13.01
CA ALA A 380 -10.28 7.57 -12.46
C ALA A 380 -10.95 6.87 -11.29
N ALA A 381 -11.47 7.66 -10.35
CA ALA A 381 -12.24 7.18 -9.22
C ALA A 381 -13.32 8.19 -8.84
N SER A 382 -14.38 7.73 -8.19
CA SER A 382 -15.47 8.55 -7.69
C SER A 382 -15.77 8.21 -6.23
N TYR A 383 -15.91 9.25 -5.42
CA TYR A 383 -16.03 9.17 -3.97
C TYR A 383 -17.24 9.95 -3.50
N ILE A 384 -17.88 9.46 -2.44
CA ILE A 384 -18.94 10.16 -1.74
C ILE A 384 -18.31 10.76 -0.48
N VAL A 385 -18.24 12.09 -0.42
CA VAL A 385 -17.60 12.82 0.69
C VAL A 385 -18.61 13.67 1.44
N PRO A 386 -18.53 13.78 2.78
CA PRO A 386 -19.37 14.71 3.53
C PRO A 386 -18.97 16.15 3.19
N LEU A 387 -19.95 17.01 2.94
CA LEU A 387 -19.73 18.43 2.68
C LEU A 387 -19.26 19.14 3.96
N ALA A 388 -18.17 19.89 3.85
CA ALA A 388 -17.60 20.63 4.98
C ALA A 388 -18.64 21.57 5.61
N PRO A 389 -18.71 21.68 6.96
CA PRO A 389 -19.69 22.53 7.65
C PRO A 389 -19.66 24.01 7.24
N ALA A 390 -18.50 24.51 6.81
CA ALA A 390 -18.30 25.91 6.42
C ALA A 390 -18.96 26.31 5.09
N LEU A 391 -19.34 25.35 4.24
CA LEU A 391 -20.06 25.60 2.97
C LEU A 391 -21.59 25.55 3.15
N ARG A 392 -22.08 25.45 4.39
CA ARG A 392 -23.51 25.49 4.70
C ARG A 392 -24.02 26.92 4.57
N SER A 393 -24.90 27.18 3.60
CA SER A 393 -25.74 28.38 3.64
C SER A 393 -26.60 28.34 4.90
N SER A 394 -26.67 29.45 5.64
CA SER A 394 -27.52 29.69 6.82
C SER A 394 -29.02 29.65 6.46
N SER A 395 -29.52 28.49 6.08
CA SER A 395 -30.94 28.27 5.79
C SER A 395 -31.68 27.88 7.09
N PRO A 396 -32.73 28.60 7.49
CA PRO A 396 -33.48 28.35 8.73
C PRO A 396 -34.32 27.06 8.70
N PHE A 397 -34.39 26.35 7.57
CA PHE A 397 -35.21 25.15 7.39
C PHE A 397 -34.41 23.83 7.38
N ILE A 398 -33.08 23.89 7.38
CA ILE A 398 -32.22 22.70 7.40
C ILE A 398 -31.59 22.60 8.79
N GLY A 399 -32.10 21.68 9.61
CA GLY A 399 -31.53 21.40 10.94
C GLY A 399 -30.05 20.99 10.84
N SER A 400 -29.25 21.40 11.83
CA SER A 400 -27.80 21.21 11.86
C SER A 400 -27.30 19.76 11.90
N SER A 401 -28.20 18.76 11.89
CA SER A 401 -27.93 17.36 12.22
C SER A 401 -27.93 16.38 11.03
N THR A 402 -28.25 16.79 9.80
CA THR A 402 -28.23 15.86 8.64
C THR A 402 -26.97 16.06 7.79
N PRO A 403 -26.09 15.06 7.62
CA PRO A 403 -24.91 15.19 6.75
C PRO A 403 -25.33 15.31 5.28
N LEU A 404 -24.90 16.39 4.62
CA LEU A 404 -24.96 16.54 3.17
C LEU A 404 -23.74 15.84 2.57
N TYR A 405 -23.96 14.92 1.64
CA TYR A 405 -22.91 14.24 0.91
C TYR A 405 -22.81 14.79 -0.51
N VAL A 406 -21.59 14.97 -1.01
CA VAL A 406 -21.30 15.36 -2.38
C VAL A 406 -20.48 14.27 -3.03
N THR A 407 -20.82 13.93 -4.27
CA THR A 407 -20.00 13.04 -5.06
C THR A 407 -18.91 13.83 -5.77
N VAL A 408 -17.67 13.38 -5.61
CA VAL A 408 -16.49 13.93 -6.29
C VAL A 408 -15.92 12.85 -7.18
N ALA A 409 -15.73 13.17 -8.46
CA ALA A 409 -15.00 12.32 -9.39
C ALA A 409 -13.61 12.91 -9.63
N THR A 410 -12.59 12.07 -9.68
CA THR A 410 -11.22 12.47 -9.99
C THR A 410 -10.74 11.68 -11.20
N ILE A 411 -10.21 12.39 -12.20
CA ILE A 411 -9.46 11.80 -13.31
C ILE A 411 -8.01 12.22 -13.12
N MET A 412 -7.11 11.25 -13.08
CA MET A 412 -5.73 11.47 -12.69
C MET A 412 -4.77 10.71 -13.59
N GLU A 413 -3.53 11.17 -13.59
CA GLU A 413 -2.42 10.52 -14.25
C GLU A 413 -1.39 10.02 -13.23
N LYS A 414 -0.61 9.00 -13.60
CA LYS A 414 0.53 8.46 -12.86
C LYS A 414 1.76 8.54 -13.76
N VAL A 415 2.79 9.27 -13.35
CA VAL A 415 4.08 9.28 -14.05
C VAL A 415 4.80 7.93 -13.84
N PRO A 416 5.21 7.21 -14.92
CA PRO A 416 5.95 5.95 -14.84
C PRO A 416 7.40 6.17 -14.40
N GLY A 417 8.10 5.11 -13.99
CA GLY A 417 9.39 5.21 -13.30
C GLY A 417 9.16 5.37 -11.80
N PRO A 418 9.39 6.56 -11.20
CA PRO A 418 9.98 7.79 -11.76
C PRO A 418 11.52 7.77 -11.81
N LEU A 419 12.14 8.78 -12.42
CA LEU A 419 13.60 8.99 -12.36
C LEU A 419 14.02 9.86 -11.17
N SER A 420 13.12 10.72 -10.69
CA SER A 420 13.28 11.48 -9.46
C SER A 420 13.40 10.51 -8.29
N GLU A 421 14.53 10.58 -7.61
CA GLU A 421 14.82 9.80 -6.42
C GLU A 421 15.20 10.70 -5.26
N GLY A 422 14.95 10.22 -4.05
CA GLY A 422 15.45 10.82 -2.82
C GLY A 422 15.92 9.77 -1.83
N SER A 423 15.70 10.04 -0.55
CA SER A 423 16.24 9.22 0.53
C SER A 423 15.35 9.27 1.77
N LEU A 424 15.51 8.25 2.61
CA LEU A 424 14.96 8.09 3.94
C LEU A 424 16.14 7.98 4.91
N TRP A 425 16.02 8.62 6.07
CA TRP A 425 17.05 8.58 7.12
C TRP A 425 16.39 8.53 8.49
N LEU A 426 17.18 8.22 9.52
CA LEU A 426 16.71 8.28 10.91
C LEU A 426 16.90 9.70 11.46
N SER A 427 15.90 10.20 12.16
CA SER A 427 16.02 11.36 13.07
C SER A 427 16.04 10.94 14.54
N SER A 428 15.74 9.68 14.81
CA SER A 428 15.51 9.12 16.15
C SER A 428 15.81 7.62 16.14
N ALA A 429 16.24 7.09 17.29
CA ALA A 429 16.41 5.66 17.52
C ALA A 429 15.10 4.97 17.95
N ASN A 430 14.00 5.72 18.08
CA ASN A 430 12.68 5.18 18.42
C ASN A 430 12.06 4.45 17.20
N PRO A 431 11.83 3.13 17.26
CA PRO A 431 11.26 2.37 16.14
C PRO A 431 9.80 2.73 15.82
N MET A 432 9.09 3.39 16.74
CA MET A 432 7.69 3.78 16.54
C MET A 432 7.53 5.07 15.74
N GLU A 433 8.57 5.92 15.73
CA GLU A 433 8.56 7.17 14.99
C GLU A 433 8.72 6.91 13.50
N SER A 434 7.96 7.64 12.67
CA SER A 434 8.12 7.56 11.23
C SER A 434 9.40 8.28 10.82
N PRO A 435 10.28 7.66 10.01
CA PRO A 435 11.52 8.29 9.60
C PRO A 435 11.21 9.44 8.62
N PRO A 436 11.96 10.56 8.69
CA PRO A 436 11.92 11.58 7.66
C PRO A 436 12.38 10.99 6.33
N LEU A 437 11.77 11.48 5.24
CA LEU A 437 12.08 11.06 3.89
C LEU A 437 11.74 12.13 2.86
N ARG A 438 12.44 12.09 1.74
CA ARG A 438 12.22 12.95 0.58
C ARG A 438 12.18 12.09 -0.68
N PHE A 439 11.27 12.42 -1.60
CA PHE A 439 11.20 11.77 -2.92
C PHE A 439 11.74 12.65 -4.04
N ASN A 440 11.85 13.97 -3.81
CA ASN A 440 12.25 14.95 -4.81
C ASN A 440 11.32 14.95 -6.03
N TYR A 441 10.00 14.97 -5.82
CA TYR A 441 9.00 14.87 -6.89
C TYR A 441 9.29 15.85 -8.04
N LEU A 442 9.28 15.34 -9.28
CA LEU A 442 9.44 16.13 -10.51
C LEU A 442 10.75 16.94 -10.57
N SER A 443 11.76 16.59 -9.77
CA SER A 443 13.10 17.19 -9.81
C SER A 443 13.85 16.85 -11.11
N ARG A 444 13.52 15.72 -11.73
CA ARG A 444 14.06 15.31 -13.02
C ARG A 444 13.22 15.93 -14.15
N PRO A 445 13.84 16.63 -15.11
CA PRO A 445 13.09 17.28 -16.20
C PRO A 445 12.30 16.28 -17.05
N GLU A 446 12.76 15.03 -17.14
CA GLU A 446 12.06 13.96 -17.84
C GLU A 446 10.74 13.61 -17.17
N ASP A 447 10.69 13.52 -15.83
CA ASP A 447 9.45 13.24 -15.10
C ASP A 447 8.47 14.41 -15.16
N LEU A 448 8.97 15.64 -15.11
CA LEU A 448 8.14 16.83 -15.32
C LEU A 448 7.53 16.86 -16.73
N ALA A 449 8.32 16.53 -17.76
CA ALA A 449 7.83 16.43 -19.13
C ALA A 449 6.76 15.34 -19.27
N ARG A 450 6.94 14.18 -18.62
CA ARG A 450 5.93 13.11 -18.58
C ARG A 450 4.64 13.58 -17.91
N CYS A 451 4.73 14.28 -16.78
CA CYS A 451 3.57 14.86 -16.11
C CYS A 451 2.81 15.83 -17.03
N VAL A 452 3.52 16.74 -17.72
CA VAL A 452 2.90 17.69 -18.66
C VAL A 452 2.09 16.97 -19.73
N LEU A 453 2.66 15.91 -20.33
CA LEU A 453 1.95 15.08 -21.31
C LEU A 453 0.77 14.33 -20.69
N GLY A 454 0.92 13.81 -19.47
CA GLY A 454 -0.13 13.13 -18.71
C GLY A 454 -1.32 14.04 -18.40
N VAL A 455 -1.07 15.23 -17.85
CA VAL A 455 -2.11 16.23 -17.52
C VAL A 455 -2.82 16.72 -18.78
N ARG A 456 -2.08 16.94 -19.88
CA ARG A 456 -2.67 17.24 -21.19
C ARG A 456 -3.62 16.14 -21.66
N ARG A 457 -3.24 14.87 -21.48
CA ARG A 457 -4.11 13.73 -21.81
C ARG A 457 -5.32 13.63 -20.87
N VAL A 458 -5.18 13.97 -19.59
CA VAL A 458 -6.33 14.12 -18.67
C VAL A 458 -7.29 15.19 -19.19
N ALA A 459 -6.78 16.32 -19.68
CA ALA A 459 -7.61 17.37 -20.29
C ALA A 459 -8.35 16.87 -21.54
N GLU A 460 -7.68 16.12 -22.42
CA GLU A 460 -8.30 15.50 -23.60
C GLU A 460 -9.42 14.51 -23.21
N VAL A 461 -9.20 13.70 -22.17
CA VAL A 461 -10.24 12.79 -21.62
C VAL A 461 -11.44 13.57 -21.10
N LEU A 462 -11.23 14.69 -20.40
CA LEU A 462 -12.32 15.56 -19.93
C LEU A 462 -13.12 16.16 -21.08
N GLU A 463 -12.53 16.37 -22.25
CA GLU A 463 -13.23 16.86 -23.44
C GLU A 463 -14.06 15.79 -24.16
N GLY A 464 -13.88 14.52 -23.79
CA GLY A 464 -14.66 13.41 -24.33
C GLY A 464 -16.18 13.61 -24.17
N ARG A 465 -16.92 13.34 -25.24
CA ARG A 465 -18.39 13.43 -25.29
C ARG A 465 -19.03 12.44 -24.33
N ALA A 466 -18.35 11.32 -24.07
CA ALA A 466 -18.78 10.34 -23.09
C ALA A 466 -18.95 10.92 -21.66
N LEU A 467 -18.33 12.07 -21.36
CA LEU A 467 -18.45 12.75 -20.06
C LEU A 467 -19.46 13.91 -20.05
N ASP A 468 -20.13 14.23 -21.16
CA ASP A 468 -21.05 15.38 -21.25
C ASP A 468 -22.22 15.28 -20.27
N GLY A 469 -22.65 14.07 -19.93
CA GLY A 469 -23.68 13.81 -18.93
C GLY A 469 -23.33 14.29 -17.51
N PHE A 470 -22.05 14.52 -17.22
CA PHE A 470 -21.57 14.96 -15.90
C PHE A 470 -21.28 16.47 -15.84
N ARG A 471 -21.43 17.21 -16.95
CA ARG A 471 -21.23 18.67 -16.99
C ARG A 471 -22.45 19.40 -16.42
N SER A 472 -22.21 20.47 -15.67
CA SER A 472 -23.23 21.38 -15.14
C SER A 472 -23.53 22.48 -16.15
N GLN A 473 -24.75 23.01 -16.15
CA GLN A 473 -25.08 24.21 -16.93
C GLN A 473 -24.35 25.44 -16.35
N VAL A 474 -23.68 26.21 -17.21
CA VAL A 474 -22.90 27.39 -16.86
C VAL A 474 -23.39 28.61 -17.66
N GLY A 475 -23.87 29.64 -16.96
CA GLY A 475 -24.29 30.92 -17.54
C GLY A 475 -25.75 31.01 -18.01
N SER A 476 -26.14 32.19 -18.51
CA SER A 476 -27.46 32.47 -19.11
C SER A 476 -27.48 32.09 -20.58
N THR A 477 -28.64 31.62 -21.06
CA THR A 477 -28.88 31.26 -22.46
C THR A 477 -28.48 32.40 -23.39
N ASN A 478 -27.57 32.12 -24.34
CA ASN A 478 -27.32 33.05 -25.45
C ASN A 478 -28.61 33.21 -26.29
N ARG A 479 -28.74 34.30 -27.06
CA ARG A 479 -29.92 34.60 -27.92
C ARG A 479 -30.26 33.51 -28.95
N ARG A 480 -29.46 32.43 -29.05
CA ARG A 480 -29.64 31.26 -29.91
C ARG A 480 -30.02 29.97 -29.15
N GLY A 481 -30.26 30.04 -27.83
CA GLY A 481 -30.77 28.92 -27.02
C GLY A 481 -29.75 27.84 -26.63
N ALA A 482 -28.47 27.98 -26.95
CA ALA A 482 -27.44 27.00 -26.59
C ALA A 482 -26.92 27.26 -25.17
N VAL A 483 -27.23 26.34 -24.25
CA VAL A 483 -26.72 26.32 -22.89
C VAL A 483 -25.26 25.84 -22.89
N ARG A 484 -24.33 26.68 -22.44
CA ARG A 484 -22.95 26.25 -22.19
C ARG A 484 -22.95 25.29 -20.98
N ARG A 485 -22.28 24.14 -21.12
CA ARG A 485 -22.10 23.18 -20.02
C ARG A 485 -20.62 23.01 -19.72
N ASP A 486 -20.26 23.01 -18.44
CA ASP A 486 -18.88 22.88 -17.97
C ASP A 486 -18.78 22.06 -16.68
N PHE A 487 -17.59 21.60 -16.33
CA PHE A 487 -17.37 20.89 -15.06
C PHE A 487 -17.25 21.86 -13.89
N ARG A 488 -17.81 21.47 -12.74
CA ARG A 488 -17.57 22.16 -11.47
C ARG A 488 -16.30 21.60 -10.86
N ILE A 489 -15.20 22.34 -10.93
CA ILE A 489 -13.89 21.89 -10.46
C ILE A 489 -13.78 22.01 -8.93
N VAL A 490 -13.10 21.04 -8.31
CA VAL A 490 -12.67 21.07 -6.91
C VAL A 490 -11.14 21.17 -6.88
N GLY A 491 -10.62 22.21 -6.22
CA GLY A 491 -9.18 22.49 -6.18
C GLY A 491 -8.68 23.27 -7.39
N ALA A 492 -7.42 23.05 -7.78
CA ALA A 492 -6.78 23.77 -8.88
C ALA A 492 -7.38 23.37 -10.24
N ALA A 493 -7.83 24.38 -11.00
CA ALA A 493 -8.30 24.20 -12.36
C ALA A 493 -7.14 24.09 -13.36
N LEU A 494 -7.35 23.35 -14.45
CA LEU A 494 -6.38 23.27 -15.53
C LEU A 494 -6.14 24.67 -16.16
N PRO A 495 -4.92 24.96 -16.64
CA PRO A 495 -4.64 26.16 -17.42
C PRO A 495 -5.58 26.26 -18.64
N VAL A 496 -6.11 27.45 -18.92
CA VAL A 496 -7.04 27.69 -20.05
C VAL A 496 -6.44 27.38 -21.41
N ASP A 497 -5.12 27.54 -21.54
CA ASP A 497 -4.31 27.33 -22.73
C ASP A 497 -3.49 26.02 -22.66
N TRP A 498 -3.97 25.03 -21.91
CA TRP A 498 -3.33 23.72 -21.73
C TRP A 498 -2.94 23.02 -23.05
N ARG A 499 -3.58 23.34 -24.18
CA ARG A 499 -3.24 22.79 -25.51
C ARG A 499 -1.92 23.30 -26.07
N THR A 500 -1.44 24.47 -25.65
CA THR A 500 -0.28 25.12 -26.29
C THR A 500 0.75 25.62 -25.28
N ASN A 501 0.44 25.61 -23.98
CA ASN A 501 1.31 26.17 -22.94
C ASN A 501 1.84 25.10 -21.98
N ASP A 502 2.93 24.44 -22.40
CA ASP A 502 3.62 23.44 -21.58
C ASP A 502 4.19 24.03 -20.28
N ARG A 503 4.54 25.33 -20.28
CA ARG A 503 5.03 26.00 -19.07
C ARG A 503 3.95 26.11 -18.01
N ALA A 504 2.73 26.48 -18.39
CA ALA A 504 1.60 26.53 -17.46
C ALA A 504 1.22 25.13 -16.95
N LEU A 505 1.30 24.10 -17.80
CA LEU A 505 1.12 22.71 -17.38
C LEU A 505 2.22 22.22 -16.44
N ALA A 506 3.47 22.64 -16.65
CA ALA A 506 4.58 22.29 -15.76
C ALA A 506 4.40 22.91 -14.37
N SER A 507 3.99 24.19 -14.30
CA SER A 507 3.63 24.83 -13.03
C SER A 507 2.47 24.11 -12.36
N TYR A 508 1.42 23.75 -13.11
CA TYR A 508 0.31 22.95 -12.60
C TYR A 508 0.77 21.61 -12.03
N CYS A 509 1.67 20.90 -12.74
CA CYS A 509 2.26 19.65 -12.28
C CYS A 509 2.96 19.80 -10.92
N GLN A 510 3.81 20.83 -10.78
CA GLN A 510 4.56 21.09 -9.55
C GLN A 510 3.66 21.52 -8.37
N GLU A 511 2.65 22.35 -8.63
CA GLU A 511 1.76 22.89 -7.60
C GLU A 511 0.71 21.89 -7.11
N THR A 512 0.37 20.89 -7.94
CA THR A 512 -0.73 19.95 -7.67
C THR A 512 -0.27 18.51 -7.45
N VAL A 513 1.05 18.28 -7.41
CA VAL A 513 1.62 16.94 -7.26
C VAL A 513 1.10 16.29 -5.97
N ALA A 514 0.65 15.07 -6.09
CA ALA A 514 0.29 14.20 -4.98
C ALA A 514 0.92 12.82 -5.19
N THR A 515 0.84 11.99 -4.16
CA THR A 515 1.21 10.58 -4.24
C THR A 515 0.07 9.74 -4.84
N LEU A 516 0.44 8.65 -5.52
CA LEU A 516 -0.47 7.53 -5.83
C LEU A 516 -0.29 6.34 -4.85
N TRP A 517 0.41 6.58 -3.75
CA TRP A 517 0.76 5.61 -2.70
C TRP A 517 1.52 4.39 -3.24
N HIS A 518 2.33 4.60 -4.29
CA HIS A 518 3.12 3.56 -4.96
C HIS A 518 4.63 3.74 -4.73
N TYR A 519 4.99 4.37 -3.61
CA TYR A 519 6.38 4.55 -3.22
C TYR A 519 7.11 3.21 -3.02
N HIS A 520 8.39 3.22 -3.38
CA HIS A 520 9.26 2.06 -3.42
C HIS A 520 10.74 2.48 -3.26
N GLY A 521 11.64 1.51 -3.22
CA GLY A 521 13.07 1.77 -2.99
C GLY A 521 13.49 1.86 -1.52
N GLY A 522 14.74 2.25 -1.26
CA GLY A 522 15.35 2.24 0.07
C GLY A 522 16.19 0.99 0.39
N CYS A 523 15.94 -0.13 -0.29
CA CYS A 523 16.73 -1.37 -0.19
C CYS A 523 16.96 -1.99 -1.58
N VAL A 524 17.26 -1.15 -2.56
CA VAL A 524 17.27 -1.51 -3.99
C VAL A 524 18.19 -2.70 -4.30
N ALA A 525 17.72 -3.60 -5.15
CA ALA A 525 18.51 -4.73 -5.64
C ALA A 525 19.76 -4.27 -6.41
N GLY A 526 20.88 -4.97 -6.22
CA GLY A 526 22.20 -4.58 -6.74
C GLY A 526 22.94 -3.57 -5.86
N LYS A 527 22.25 -2.91 -4.91
CA LYS A 527 22.84 -1.90 -4.01
C LYS A 527 22.82 -2.34 -2.55
N VAL A 528 21.65 -2.75 -2.07
CA VAL A 528 21.45 -3.21 -0.68
C VAL A 528 21.23 -4.72 -0.62
N VAL A 529 20.51 -5.27 -1.59
CA VAL A 529 20.28 -6.72 -1.71
C VAL A 529 20.84 -7.30 -2.99
N ASP A 530 21.28 -8.55 -2.94
CA ASP A 530 21.70 -9.31 -4.12
C ASP A 530 20.48 -9.74 -4.97
N ARG A 531 20.76 -10.40 -6.11
CA ARG A 531 19.74 -10.95 -7.02
C ARG A 531 18.80 -12.00 -6.41
N ASP A 532 19.14 -12.55 -5.25
CA ASP A 532 18.32 -13.50 -4.49
C ASP A 532 17.71 -12.81 -3.25
N PHE A 533 17.69 -11.48 -3.24
CA PHE A 533 17.12 -10.63 -2.19
C PHE A 533 17.83 -10.73 -0.84
N ARG A 534 19.07 -11.25 -0.80
CA ARG A 534 19.88 -11.30 0.43
C ARG A 534 20.56 -9.96 0.66
N VAL A 535 20.56 -9.49 1.90
CA VAL A 535 21.29 -8.26 2.24
C VAL A 535 22.78 -8.47 1.98
N ILE A 536 23.35 -7.62 1.13
CA ILE A 536 24.75 -7.70 0.72
C ILE A 536 25.62 -7.52 1.97
N GLY A 537 26.62 -8.40 2.15
CA GLY A 537 27.46 -8.36 3.34
C GLY A 537 26.84 -8.99 4.60
N ALA A 538 25.65 -9.60 4.53
CA ALA A 538 25.02 -10.29 5.64
C ALA A 538 24.61 -11.74 5.32
N ARG A 539 24.81 -12.66 6.27
CA ARG A 539 24.25 -14.02 6.23
C ARG A 539 22.87 -14.05 6.89
N ALA A 540 22.00 -14.93 6.40
CA ALA A 540 20.68 -15.22 6.98
C ALA A 540 19.73 -14.02 7.09
N LEU A 541 19.90 -13.02 6.23
CA LEU A 541 19.07 -11.81 6.19
C LEU A 541 18.66 -11.49 4.75
N ARG A 542 17.36 -11.28 4.53
CA ARG A 542 16.79 -10.88 3.23
C ARG A 542 15.83 -9.71 3.35
N VAL A 543 15.60 -9.01 2.25
CA VAL A 543 14.52 -8.02 2.13
C VAL A 543 13.63 -8.41 0.95
N VAL A 544 12.35 -8.63 1.20
CA VAL A 544 11.35 -9.07 0.21
C VAL A 544 10.11 -8.19 0.36
N ASP A 545 10.16 -7.01 -0.23
CA ASP A 545 9.05 -6.09 -0.43
C ASP A 545 9.42 -5.00 -1.47
N ALA A 546 8.54 -4.02 -1.69
CA ALA A 546 8.73 -2.96 -2.68
C ALA A 546 9.97 -2.07 -2.43
N SER A 547 10.62 -2.15 -1.26
CA SER A 547 11.89 -1.44 -1.02
C SER A 547 13.02 -1.88 -1.95
N THR A 548 12.88 -3.07 -2.54
CA THR A 548 13.88 -3.66 -3.44
C THR A 548 13.76 -3.19 -4.88
N PHE A 549 12.68 -2.48 -5.23
CA PHE A 549 12.44 -2.01 -6.58
C PHE A 549 13.25 -0.76 -6.89
N ASN A 550 13.78 -0.70 -8.11
CA ASN A 550 14.35 0.51 -8.72
C ASN A 550 13.34 1.27 -9.58
N GLU A 551 12.28 0.61 -10.04
CA GLU A 551 11.20 1.19 -10.82
C GLU A 551 9.86 0.52 -10.49
N THR A 552 8.74 1.26 -10.64
CA THR A 552 7.41 0.69 -10.49
C THR A 552 7.13 -0.35 -11.59
N PRO A 553 6.56 -1.52 -11.28
CA PRO A 553 6.29 -2.58 -12.27
C PRO A 553 5.18 -2.28 -13.28
N GLY A 554 4.56 -1.11 -13.23
CA GLY A 554 3.42 -0.73 -14.07
C GLY A 554 2.44 0.20 -13.34
N THR A 555 1.15 0.12 -13.72
CA THR A 555 0.06 0.94 -13.17
C THR A 555 -0.08 0.78 -11.66
N ASN A 556 -0.16 -0.46 -11.17
CA ASN A 556 -0.28 -0.76 -9.75
C ASN A 556 0.69 -1.89 -9.33
N PRO A 557 1.50 -1.70 -8.28
CA PRO A 557 2.52 -2.67 -7.90
C PRO A 557 2.00 -3.86 -7.08
N GLN A 558 0.76 -3.85 -6.59
CA GLN A 558 0.34 -4.82 -5.56
C GLN A 558 0.43 -6.27 -6.04
N ALA A 559 0.08 -6.54 -7.30
CA ALA A 559 0.12 -7.90 -7.85
C ALA A 559 1.55 -8.44 -7.85
N THR A 560 2.51 -7.61 -8.25
CA THR A 560 3.93 -7.95 -8.33
C THR A 560 4.51 -8.17 -6.94
N VAL A 561 4.15 -7.36 -5.96
CA VAL A 561 4.62 -7.52 -4.58
C VAL A 561 4.03 -8.78 -3.93
N LEU A 562 2.75 -9.10 -4.19
CA LEU A 562 2.11 -10.36 -3.77
C LEU A 562 2.80 -11.58 -4.39
N MET A 563 3.02 -11.53 -5.71
CA MET A 563 3.71 -12.57 -6.48
C MET A 563 5.12 -12.79 -5.94
N MET A 564 5.88 -11.71 -5.72
CA MET A 564 7.26 -11.76 -5.24
C MET A 564 7.39 -12.47 -3.90
N GLY A 565 6.49 -12.20 -2.94
CA GLY A 565 6.50 -12.89 -1.64
C GLY A 565 6.43 -14.41 -1.80
N ARG A 566 5.53 -14.90 -2.66
CA ARG A 566 5.43 -16.34 -2.96
C ARG A 566 6.63 -16.86 -3.74
N TYR A 567 7.05 -16.14 -4.80
CA TYR A 567 8.16 -16.53 -5.67
C TYR A 567 9.45 -16.74 -4.86
N VAL A 568 9.81 -15.77 -4.01
CA VAL A 568 11.00 -15.87 -3.16
C VAL A 568 10.85 -16.99 -2.14
N GLY A 569 9.68 -17.16 -1.53
CA GLY A 569 9.42 -18.27 -0.62
C GLY A 569 9.65 -19.65 -1.25
N LEU A 570 9.24 -19.85 -2.51
CA LEU A 570 9.47 -21.09 -3.25
C LEU A 570 10.96 -21.31 -3.55
N LYS A 571 11.68 -20.26 -4.01
CA LYS A 571 13.13 -20.32 -4.19
C LYS A 571 13.87 -20.69 -2.91
N MET A 572 13.49 -20.09 -1.78
CA MET A 572 14.11 -20.39 -0.48
C MET A 572 13.90 -21.85 -0.05
N ILE A 573 12.73 -22.43 -0.35
CA ILE A 573 12.46 -23.85 -0.09
C ILE A 573 13.37 -24.73 -0.96
N GLU A 574 13.48 -24.43 -2.25
CA GLU A 574 14.38 -25.16 -3.18
C GLU A 574 15.85 -25.07 -2.74
N GLU A 575 16.33 -23.86 -2.38
CA GLU A 575 17.68 -23.63 -1.87
C GLU A 575 17.97 -24.43 -0.59
N ARG A 576 16.99 -24.54 0.31
CA ARG A 576 17.15 -25.32 1.54
C ARG A 576 17.21 -26.82 1.26
N HIS A 577 16.45 -27.31 0.28
CA HIS A 577 16.47 -28.71 -0.11
C HIS A 577 17.78 -29.11 -0.80
N SER A 578 18.34 -28.26 -1.66
CA SER A 578 19.62 -28.53 -2.34
C SER A 578 20.83 -28.55 -1.39
N ARG A 579 20.72 -27.90 -0.22
CA ARG A 579 21.77 -27.89 0.82
C ARG A 579 21.71 -29.10 1.77
N ARG A 580 20.67 -29.93 1.73
CA ARG A 580 20.64 -31.13 2.58
C ARG A 580 21.63 -32.17 2.04
N PRO A 581 22.54 -32.72 2.85
CA PRO A 581 23.40 -33.80 2.40
C PRO A 581 22.52 -34.97 1.95
N VAL A 582 22.75 -35.46 0.72
CA VAL A 582 22.22 -36.75 0.28
C VAL A 582 22.92 -37.78 1.14
N ILE A 583 22.25 -38.28 2.17
CA ILE A 583 22.71 -39.46 2.89
C ILE A 583 22.52 -40.61 1.89
N PRO A 584 23.59 -41.28 1.42
CA PRO A 584 23.44 -42.45 0.57
C PRO A 584 22.64 -43.53 1.35
N PRO A 585 21.84 -44.34 0.65
CA PRO A 585 20.98 -45.35 1.27
C PRO A 585 21.72 -46.36 2.16
#